data_AF-A0AAD5Q1Z7-F1
#
_entry.id   AF-A0AAD5Q1Z7-F1
#
_cell.length_a   1.000
_cell.length_b   1.000
_cell.length_c   1.000
_cell.angle_alpha   90.00
_cell.angle_beta   90.00
_cell.angle_gamma   90.00
#
_symmetry.space_group_name_H-M   'P 1'
#
loop_
_entity.id
_entity.type
_entity.pdbx_description
1 polymer ?
#
loop_
_entity_poly.entity_id
_entity_poly.type
_entity_poly.pdbx_seq_one_letter_code
_entity_poly.pdbx_strand_id
1 'polypeptide(L)'
;MHVQEHWIFLGNPGAGKSTLINCLIGKQIFDSGISHGQGLTTYHQQVVVDGIAYMDTPGLADVRIQEQAAEQITMALKKSGNVC
;
A
#
# COMPACT_ATOMS: atom_id res chain seq x y z
N MET A 1 15.29 -6.19 13.52
CA MET A 1 13.99 -6.87 13.33
C MET A 1 13.99 -7.44 11.92
N HIS A 2 13.78 -8.75 11.77
CA HIS A 2 13.79 -9.41 10.46
C HIS A 2 12.38 -9.33 9.86
N VAL A 3 12.26 -8.80 8.65
CA VAL A 3 10.99 -8.76 7.92
C VAL A 3 10.81 -10.15 7.29
N GLN A 4 9.69 -10.80 7.60
CA GLN A 4 9.34 -12.14 7.14
C GLN A 4 8.46 -12.08 5.89
N GLU A 5 7.57 -11.08 5.82
CA GLU A 5 6.61 -10.94 4.73
C GLU A 5 6.49 -9.49 4.25
N HIS A 6 6.16 -9.33 2.97
CA HIS A 6 5.90 -8.05 2.33
C HIS A 6 4.50 -8.06 1.72
N TRP A 7 3.65 -7.14 2.18
CA TRP A 7 2.26 -7.01 1.76
C TRP A 7 2.09 -5.64 1.12
N ILE A 8 1.77 -5.64 -0.18
CA ILE A 8 1.58 -4.40 -0.96
C ILE A 8 0.13 -4.34 -1.40
N PHE A 9 -0.53 -3.24 -1.05
CA PHE A 9 -1.94 -3.03 -1.35
C PHE A 9 -2.05 -2.16 -2.59
N LEU A 10 -2.77 -2.67 -3.59
CA LEU A 10 -2.93 -2.03 -4.88
C LEU A 10 -4.41 -1.85 -5.20
N GLY A 11 -4.75 -0.76 -5.88
CA GLY A 11 -6.14 -0.46 -6.22
C GLY A 11 -6.39 1.02 -6.42
N ASN A 12 -7.55 1.35 -6.97
CA ASN A 12 -7.90 2.73 -7.34
C ASN A 12 -7.89 3.68 -6.13
N PRO A 13 -7.73 5.00 -6.36
CA PRO A 13 -7.99 6.01 -5.35
C PRO A 13 -9.37 5.78 -4.72
N GLY A 14 -9.47 5.89 -3.39
CA GLY A 14 -10.73 5.68 -2.67
C GLY A 14 -11.16 4.21 -2.48
N ALA A 15 -10.40 3.22 -2.96
CA ALA A 15 -10.73 1.80 -2.77
C ALA A 15 -10.62 1.29 -1.31
N GLY A 16 -10.16 2.13 -0.37
CA GLY A 16 -10.08 1.77 1.05
C GLY A 16 -8.81 1.04 1.48
N LYS A 17 -7.73 1.07 0.69
CA LYS A 17 -6.45 0.40 0.98
C LYS A 17 -5.88 0.76 2.35
N SER A 18 -5.70 2.05 2.62
CA SER A 18 -5.18 2.57 3.90
C SER A 18 -6.08 2.18 5.08
N THR A 19 -7.41 2.17 4.87
CA THR A 19 -8.38 1.69 5.86
C THR A 19 -8.19 0.21 6.16
N LEU A 20 -8.05 -0.62 5.13
CA LEU A 20 -7.83 -2.06 5.28
C LEU A 20 -6.51 -2.35 6.01
N ILE A 21 -5.44 -1.65 5.67
CA ILE A 21 -4.14 -1.80 6.34
C ILE A 21 -4.26 -1.46 7.83
N ASN A 22 -4.92 -0.35 8.17
CA ASN A 22 -5.17 0.01 9.57
C ASN A 22 -5.97 -1.06 10.32
N CYS A 23 -6.97 -1.66 9.67
CA CYS A 23 -7.75 -2.76 10.25
C CYS A 23 -6.90 -4.02 10.48
N LEU A 24 -6.02 -4.37 9.53
CA LEU A 24 -5.12 -5.53 9.66
C LEU A 24 -4.11 -5.34 10.78
N ILE A 25 -3.60 -4.12 10.95
CA ILE A 25 -2.68 -3.75 12.02
C ILE A 25 -3.41 -3.60 13.37
N GLY A 26 -4.73 -3.33 13.33
CA GLY A 26 -5.53 -3.02 14.51
C GLY A 26 -5.24 -1.63 15.12
N LYS A 27 -4.56 -0.76 14.37
CA LYS A 27 -4.21 0.61 14.78
C LYS A 27 -4.30 1.55 13.58
N GLN A 28 -4.71 2.79 13.83
CA GLN A 28 -4.68 3.84 12.82
C GLN A 28 -3.24 4.33 12.64
N ILE A 29 -2.55 3.81 11.61
CA ILE A 29 -1.19 4.20 11.24
C ILE A 29 -1.19 5.08 9.98
N PHE A 30 -1.99 4.70 8.98
CA PHE A 30 -2.11 5.43 7.73
C PHE A 30 -3.30 6.38 7.80
N ASP A 31 -3.15 7.57 7.23
CA ASP A 31 -4.28 8.47 7.05
C ASP A 31 -5.27 7.83 6.07
N SER A 32 -6.52 7.72 6.50
CA SER A 32 -7.58 7.06 5.74
C SER A 32 -8.88 7.85 5.89
N GLY A 33 -9.67 7.95 4.81
CA GLY A 33 -10.87 8.77 4.77
C GLY A 33 -11.44 8.96 3.37
N ILE A 34 -12.53 9.72 3.27
CA ILE A 34 -13.18 10.05 2.00
C ILE A 34 -12.50 11.27 1.40
N SER A 35 -11.94 11.12 0.21
CA SER A 35 -11.37 12.22 -0.59
C SER A 35 -12.07 12.30 -1.95
N HIS A 36 -12.47 13.51 -2.35
CA HIS A 36 -13.21 13.72 -3.59
C HIS A 36 -12.25 13.73 -4.78
N GLY A 37 -12.32 12.70 -5.63
CA GLY A 37 -11.64 12.66 -6.94
C GLY A 37 -10.13 12.41 -6.93
N GLN A 38 -9.50 12.31 -5.77
CA GLN A 38 -8.06 12.02 -5.59
C GLN A 38 -7.90 11.08 -4.39
N GLY A 39 -6.84 10.27 -4.33
CA GLY A 39 -6.53 9.46 -3.16
C GLY A 39 -5.85 10.29 -2.08
N LEU A 40 -6.07 9.97 -0.80
CA LEU A 40 -5.32 10.58 0.31
C LEU A 40 -3.84 10.18 0.31
N THR A 41 -3.52 8.97 -0.16
CA THR A 41 -2.14 8.48 -0.29
C THR A 41 -1.48 9.07 -1.54
N THR A 42 -0.64 10.09 -1.36
CA THR A 42 0.11 10.74 -2.45
C THR A 42 1.54 10.22 -2.60
N TYR A 43 2.03 9.45 -1.63
CA TYR A 43 3.37 8.85 -1.62
C TYR A 43 3.30 7.43 -1.06
N HIS A 44 4.21 6.55 -1.53
CA HIS A 44 4.37 5.22 -0.97
C HIS A 44 4.77 5.30 0.52
N GLN A 45 3.96 4.69 1.39
CA GLN A 45 4.24 4.62 2.82
C GLN A 45 4.43 3.16 3.24
N GLN A 46 5.44 2.88 4.05
CA GLN A 46 5.73 1.53 4.56
C GLN A 46 5.84 1.53 6.08
N VAL A 47 5.21 0.54 6.71
CA VAL A 47 5.39 0.25 8.14
C VAL A 47 5.68 -1.24 8.35
N VAL A 48 6.51 -1.57 9.34
CA VAL A 48 6.74 -2.95 9.76
C VAL A 48 6.05 -3.18 11.10
N VAL A 49 5.12 -4.12 11.14
CA VAL A 49 4.40 -4.55 12.35
C VAL A 49 4.48 -6.07 12.42
N ASP A 50 4.92 -6.59 13.57
CA ASP A 50 5.01 -8.04 13.85
C ASP A 50 5.75 -8.86 12.77
N GLY A 51 6.75 -8.25 12.13
CA GLY A 51 7.55 -8.88 11.08
C GLY A 51 6.95 -8.82 9.67
N ILE A 52 5.80 -8.17 9.49
CA ILE A 52 5.15 -7.93 8.20
C ILE A 52 5.38 -6.47 7.78
N ALA A 53 5.89 -6.27 6.57
CA ALA A 53 6.00 -4.96 5.96
C ALA A 53 4.72 -4.64 5.16
N TYR A 54 3.89 -3.75 5.70
CA TYR A 54 2.69 -3.22 5.02
C TYR A 54 3.07 -2.00 4.20
N MET A 55 2.69 -1.99 2.92
CA MET A 55 2.96 -0.91 1.98
C MET A 55 1.64 -0.35 1.42
N ASP A 56 1.35 0.90 1.77
CA ASP A 56 0.24 1.67 1.20
C ASP A 56 0.73 2.44 -0.02
N THR A 57 0.05 2.26 -1.15
CA THR A 57 0.44 2.83 -2.43
C THR A 57 -0.58 3.84 -2.94
N PRO A 58 -0.16 4.90 -3.65
CA PRO A 58 -1.08 5.75 -4.40
C PRO A 58 -1.96 4.94 -5.35
N GLY A 59 -3.17 5.44 -5.62
CA GLY A 59 -4.14 4.66 -6.38
C GLY A 59 -3.73 4.44 -7.85
N LEU A 60 -3.94 3.23 -8.36
CA LEU A 60 -3.51 2.82 -9.71
C LEU A 60 -4.15 3.62 -10.87
N ALA A 61 -5.36 4.16 -10.68
CA ALA A 61 -6.03 5.00 -11.68
C ALA A 61 -5.43 6.41 -11.82
N ASP A 62 -4.46 6.76 -10.98
CA ASP A 62 -3.67 7.97 -11.16
C ASP A 62 -2.62 7.70 -12.27
N VAL A 63 -2.98 8.04 -13.50
CA VAL A 63 -2.32 7.64 -14.77
C VAL A 63 -0.83 8.02 -14.84
N ARG A 64 -0.34 8.87 -13.93
CA ARG A 64 1.07 9.26 -13.80
C ARG A 64 1.92 8.27 -12.98
N ILE A 65 1.31 7.32 -12.29
CA ILE A 65 1.97 6.43 -11.31
C ILE A 65 2.07 4.99 -11.85
N GLN A 66 1.66 4.74 -13.10
CA GLN A 66 1.59 3.39 -13.67
C GLN A 66 2.96 2.71 -13.75
N GLU A 67 4.02 3.43 -14.15
CA GLU A 67 5.39 2.91 -14.17
C GLU A 67 5.92 2.64 -12.77
N GLN A 68 5.68 3.55 -11.82
CA GLN A 68 6.12 3.37 -10.43
C GLN A 68 5.39 2.21 -9.74
N ALA A 69 4.09 2.07 -9.99
CA ALA A 69 3.30 0.94 -9.49
C ALA A 69 3.81 -0.38 -10.11
N ALA A 70 4.07 -0.41 -11.40
CA ALA A 70 4.63 -1.59 -12.07
C ALA A 70 6.03 -1.96 -11.54
N GLU A 71 6.88 -0.96 -11.25
CA GLU A 71 8.21 -1.17 -10.69
C GLU A 71 8.15 -1.69 -9.25
N GLN A 72 7.25 -1.13 -8.43
CA GLN A 72 6.98 -1.57 -7.06
C GLN A 72 6.45 -3.01 -7.02
N ILE A 73 5.49 -3.35 -7.88
CA ILE A 73 4.98 -4.72 -8.06
C ILE A 73 6.13 -5.66 -8.45
N THR A 74 6.95 -5.25 -9.41
CA THR A 74 8.10 -6.04 -9.89
C THR A 74 9.11 -6.29 -8.77
N MET A 75 9.43 -5.28 -7.95
CA MET A 75 10.33 -5.43 -6.81
C MET A 75 9.75 -6.36 -5.74
N ALA A 76 8.45 -6.29 -5.49
CA ALA A 76 7.76 -7.12 -4.51
C ALA A 76 7.73 -8.59 -4.92
N LEU A 77 7.36 -8.86 -6.18
CA LEU A 77 7.31 -10.21 -6.74
C LEU A 77 8.71 -10.85 -6.80
N LYS A 78 9.76 -10.07 -7.10
CA LYS A 78 11.16 -10.54 -7.09
C LYS A 78 11.68 -10.88 -5.69
N LYS A 79 11.05 -10.38 -4.63
CA LYS A 79 11.47 -10.59 -3.23
C LYS A 79 10.62 -11.61 -2.46
N SER A 80 9.86 -12.48 -3.14
CA SER A 80 8.95 -13.44 -2.47
C SER A 80 7.81 -12.75 -1.70
N GLY A 81 7.31 -11.62 -2.19
CA GLY A 81 6.16 -10.91 -1.62
C GLY A 81 4.81 -11.40 -2.14
N ASN A 82 3.79 -11.40 -1.27
CA ASN A 82 2.40 -11.66 -1.64
C ASN A 82 1.74 -10.35 -2.10
N VAL A 83 1.02 -10.37 -3.22
CA VAL A 83 0.31 -9.21 -3.78
C VAL A 83 -1.18 -9.40 -3.56
N CYS A 84 -1.85 -8.41 -2.95
CA CYS A 84 -3.28 -8.43 -2.64
C CYS A 84 -4.00 -7.15 -3.08
#